data_AF-A0A9D8ERL9-F1
#
_entry.id   AF-A0A9D8ERL9-F1
#
_cell.length_a   1.000
_cell.length_b   1.000
_cell.length_c   1.000
_cell.angle_alpha   90.00
_cell.angle_beta   90.00
_cell.angle_gamma   90.00
#
_symmetry.space_group_name_H-M   'P 1'
#
loop_
_entity.id
_entity.type
_entity.pdbx_description
1 polymer ?
#
loop_
_entity_poly.entity_id
_entity_poly.type
_entity_poly.pdbx_seq_one_letter_code
_entity_poly.pdbx_strand_id
1 'polypeptide(L)'
;KKKEPEDGLIIEDTGKEVNRAPLASLDIFGDKYFKDLYIAGNPVYFSALNSYDPEGAALKYTWEIDGLEIKDLEPSINFSSQLLNGYSKDYILSESREELACFFNEPGQYNIKLTVSDGILEDSEEITVSVGIQDMVIEPVKEHNFNVVVECLLTNKSSIKLKNIECYLRTPQDYYPFQVINKITPSISAVDEVFDDEWNLLTHLKFDKSLSIGKSKEFKASITANVTMYEYNFKRIETKGMDYESFDDDLHQYTQEDLYIDITNPVIIDAAKKAVGSETDPVKKARKIYNYVTSKLYYDFPRAKEKNYKLMNASEILKAGKGVCADYSILYIALLRASGIPSRFIGGIPVTLVLDQKNSQLDVGHAWVEVKLPGYGWIPIDITQEKGFMGTDYFLNLATEKGVGYLYGSLTMDWSSYYFDGFRYGWDGMNAPNVEQKIIYRIEDLDLKNIETLN
;
A
#
# COMPACT_ATOMS: atom_id res chain seq x y z
N LYS A 1 -6.24 -13.72 -4.66
CA LYS A 1 -7.04 -14.66 -5.49
C LYS A 1 -7.68 -15.68 -4.55
N LYS A 2 -9.00 -15.87 -4.60
CA LYS A 2 -9.68 -16.94 -3.84
C LYS A 2 -8.99 -18.27 -4.13
N LYS A 3 -8.62 -19.02 -3.09
CA LYS A 3 -8.13 -20.38 -3.25
C LYS A 3 -9.34 -21.20 -3.69
N GLU A 4 -9.31 -21.72 -4.92
CA GLU A 4 -10.31 -22.71 -5.34
C GLU A 4 -10.23 -23.89 -4.35
N PRO A 5 -11.37 -24.51 -3.98
CA PRO A 5 -11.37 -25.66 -3.09
C PRO A 5 -10.37 -26.70 -3.61
N GLU A 6 -9.40 -27.08 -2.78
CA GLU A 6 -8.41 -28.08 -3.17
C GLU A 6 -9.14 -29.36 -3.60
N ASP A 7 -8.75 -29.92 -4.75
CA ASP A 7 -9.29 -31.16 -5.31
C ASP A 7 -9.36 -32.25 -4.24
N GLY A 8 -10.57 -32.62 -3.83
CA GLY A 8 -10.86 -33.97 -3.36
C GLY A 8 -11.54 -34.09 -2.00
N LEU A 9 -12.87 -33.98 -2.00
CA LEU A 9 -13.72 -34.88 -1.22
C LEU A 9 -14.93 -35.29 -2.09
N ILE A 10 -14.75 -36.33 -2.90
CA ILE A 10 -15.90 -37.07 -3.44
C ILE A 10 -16.47 -37.87 -2.26
N ILE A 11 -17.59 -37.41 -1.70
CA ILE A 11 -18.33 -38.14 -0.66
C ILE A 11 -19.59 -38.71 -1.31
N GLU A 12 -19.85 -39.99 -1.04
CA GLU A 12 -21.04 -40.71 -1.50
C GLU A 12 -22.33 -39.97 -1.14
N ASP A 13 -23.20 -39.80 -2.14
CA ASP A 13 -24.56 -39.27 -1.98
C ASP A 13 -25.39 -40.23 -1.12
N THR A 14 -25.57 -39.86 0.15
CA THR A 14 -26.35 -40.65 1.13
C THR A 14 -27.85 -40.33 1.11
N GLY A 15 -28.33 -39.51 0.17
CA GLY A 15 -29.77 -39.22 0.00
C GLY A 15 -30.42 -38.49 1.18
N LYS A 16 -29.64 -37.89 2.07
CA LYS A 16 -30.08 -36.92 3.07
C LYS A 16 -29.29 -35.63 2.87
N GLU A 17 -29.96 -34.55 2.49
CA GLU A 17 -29.39 -33.20 2.56
C GLU A 17 -29.12 -32.87 4.03
N VAL A 18 -27.90 -33.17 4.49
CA VAL A 18 -27.40 -32.72 5.79
C VAL A 18 -26.67 -31.41 5.52
N ASN A 19 -27.25 -30.29 5.93
CA ASN A 19 -26.57 -28.99 5.92
C ASN A 19 -25.30 -29.11 6.77
N ARG A 20 -24.13 -28.98 6.16
CA ARG A 20 -22.86 -28.99 6.90
C ARG A 20 -22.56 -27.57 7.35
N ALA A 21 -21.82 -27.44 8.45
CA ALA A 21 -21.38 -26.12 8.86
C ALA A 21 -20.44 -25.54 7.78
N PRO A 22 -20.44 -24.22 7.58
CA PRO A 22 -19.38 -23.57 6.83
C PRO A 22 -18.03 -23.85 7.48
N LEU A 23 -16.94 -23.64 6.74
CA LEU A 23 -15.59 -23.74 7.25
C LEU A 23 -14.97 -22.35 7.28
N ALA A 24 -14.64 -21.89 8.48
CA ALA A 24 -13.91 -20.65 8.69
C ALA A 24 -12.45 -20.86 8.29
N SER A 25 -11.91 -19.88 7.57
CA SER A 25 -10.49 -19.81 7.23
C SER A 25 -10.04 -18.37 7.38
N LEU A 26 -9.03 -18.16 8.22
CA LEU A 26 -8.51 -16.87 8.63
C LEU A 26 -7.04 -16.72 8.21
N ASP A 27 -6.79 -15.86 7.22
CA ASP A 27 -5.44 -15.45 6.84
C ASP A 27 -5.06 -14.16 7.56
N ILE A 28 -3.76 -14.01 7.87
CA ILE A 28 -3.20 -12.82 8.52
C ILE A 28 -1.97 -12.31 7.75
N PHE A 29 -1.85 -11.00 7.61
CA PHE A 29 -0.68 -10.36 7.00
C PHE A 29 -0.51 -8.93 7.53
N GLY A 30 0.70 -8.40 7.38
CA GLY A 30 1.07 -7.11 7.94
C GLY A 30 2.58 -7.01 8.06
N ASP A 31 3.07 -5.83 8.42
CA ASP A 31 4.52 -5.62 8.53
C ASP A 31 5.05 -6.26 9.83
N LYS A 32 5.88 -7.29 9.67
CA LYS A 32 6.60 -7.97 10.76
C LYS A 32 8.05 -7.48 10.82
N TYR A 33 8.57 -7.25 12.02
CA TYR A 33 9.99 -6.87 12.19
C TYR A 33 10.85 -7.98 12.80
N PHE A 34 10.25 -8.92 13.53
CA PHE A 34 10.96 -10.06 14.12
C PHE A 34 10.02 -11.26 14.29
N LYS A 35 10.28 -12.38 13.58
CA LYS A 35 9.39 -13.57 13.60
C LYS A 35 7.93 -13.15 13.32
N ASP A 36 6.98 -13.63 14.12
CA ASP A 36 5.55 -13.30 14.03
C ASP A 36 5.16 -12.03 14.80
N LEU A 37 6.13 -11.16 15.10
CA LEU A 37 5.89 -9.90 15.80
C LEU A 37 5.59 -8.80 14.78
N TYR A 38 4.31 -8.43 14.72
CA TYR A 38 3.82 -7.30 13.93
C TYR A 38 4.28 -5.98 14.55
N ILE A 39 4.47 -4.96 13.72
CA ILE A 39 4.92 -3.64 14.15
C ILE A 39 3.74 -2.85 14.73
N ALA A 40 3.89 -2.38 15.96
CA ALA A 40 2.93 -1.49 16.60
C ALA A 40 2.72 -0.21 15.76
N GLY A 41 1.45 0.20 15.61
CA GLY A 41 1.05 1.35 14.78
C GLY A 41 0.94 1.05 13.28
N ASN A 42 1.54 -0.04 12.77
CA ASN A 42 1.27 -0.48 11.41
C ASN A 42 -0.02 -1.31 11.37
N PRO A 43 -0.79 -1.25 10.27
CA PRO A 43 -1.98 -2.07 10.13
C PRO A 43 -1.63 -3.57 10.05
N VAL A 44 -2.43 -4.37 10.74
CA VAL A 44 -2.46 -5.83 10.60
C VAL A 44 -3.79 -6.20 9.99
N TYR A 45 -3.75 -7.06 8.99
CA TYR A 45 -4.88 -7.35 8.13
C TYR A 45 -5.26 -8.82 8.26
N PHE A 46 -6.56 -9.08 8.14
CA PHE A 46 -7.19 -10.37 8.33
C PHE A 46 -8.15 -10.63 7.19
N SER A 47 -8.06 -11.79 6.55
CA SER A 47 -8.92 -12.15 5.42
C SER A 47 -9.65 -13.45 5.68
N ALA A 48 -10.96 -13.44 5.47
CA ALA A 48 -11.85 -14.59 5.48
C ALA A 48 -12.12 -15.13 4.08
N LEU A 49 -11.40 -14.66 3.04
CA LEU A 49 -11.69 -14.99 1.64
C LEU A 49 -11.56 -16.48 1.29
N ASN A 50 -10.83 -17.23 2.10
CA ASN A 50 -10.68 -18.69 1.97
C ASN A 50 -11.74 -19.48 2.77
N SER A 51 -12.62 -18.80 3.50
CA SER A 51 -13.78 -19.41 4.13
C SER A 51 -14.78 -19.86 3.06
N TYR A 52 -15.41 -21.02 3.26
CA TYR A 52 -16.37 -21.54 2.29
C TYR A 52 -17.47 -22.36 2.95
N ASP A 53 -18.61 -22.41 2.29
CA ASP A 53 -19.73 -23.27 2.67
C ASP A 53 -19.75 -24.52 1.76
N PRO A 54 -19.75 -25.75 2.31
CA PRO A 54 -19.75 -26.97 1.49
C PRO A 54 -20.99 -27.14 0.60
N GLU A 55 -22.09 -26.46 0.92
CA GLU A 55 -23.35 -26.44 0.17
C GLU A 55 -23.48 -25.19 -0.74
N GLY A 56 -22.49 -24.29 -0.71
CA GLY A 56 -22.48 -23.07 -1.51
C GLY A 56 -23.41 -21.97 -1.00
N ALA A 57 -23.82 -22.03 0.27
CA ALA A 57 -24.62 -20.98 0.90
C ALA A 57 -23.86 -19.64 0.98
N ALA A 58 -24.61 -18.54 1.00
CA ALA A 58 -24.03 -17.21 1.19
C ALA A 58 -23.60 -17.05 2.65
N LEU A 59 -22.35 -16.64 2.84
CA LEU A 59 -21.72 -16.51 4.15
C LEU A 59 -21.95 -15.15 4.78
N LYS A 60 -22.01 -15.13 6.11
CA LYS A 60 -21.98 -13.95 6.97
C LYS A 60 -20.77 -14.02 7.88
N TYR A 61 -20.14 -12.87 8.10
CA TYR A 61 -18.88 -12.76 8.81
C TYR A 61 -19.01 -11.87 10.05
N THR A 62 -18.59 -12.41 11.19
CA THR A 62 -18.51 -11.71 12.47
C THR A 62 -17.09 -11.79 12.98
N TRP A 63 -16.59 -10.67 13.49
CA TRP A 63 -15.22 -10.54 13.99
C TRP A 63 -15.24 -10.18 15.47
N GLU A 64 -14.30 -10.72 16.25
CA GLU A 64 -14.08 -10.35 17.65
C GLU A 64 -12.60 -10.02 17.87
N ILE A 65 -12.32 -9.01 18.71
CA ILE A 65 -10.98 -8.67 19.20
C ILE A 65 -11.00 -8.82 20.73
N ASP A 66 -10.16 -9.69 21.27
CA ASP A 66 -10.09 -10.03 22.70
C ASP A 66 -11.48 -10.37 23.30
N GLY A 67 -12.27 -11.12 22.54
CA GLY A 67 -13.62 -11.56 22.90
C GLY A 67 -14.70 -10.48 22.80
N LEU A 68 -14.38 -9.33 22.21
CA LEU A 68 -15.32 -8.23 22.00
C LEU A 68 -15.70 -8.15 20.53
N GLU A 69 -16.98 -8.43 20.26
CA GLU A 69 -17.53 -8.45 18.91
C GLU A 69 -17.48 -7.07 18.26
N ILE A 70 -16.91 -7.02 17.06
CA ILE A 70 -16.92 -5.87 16.16
C ILE A 70 -18.32 -5.76 15.54
N LYS A 71 -19.26 -5.17 16.29
CA LYS A 71 -20.50 -4.66 15.70
C LYS A 71 -20.19 -3.37 14.94
N ASP A 72 -21.17 -2.79 14.26
CA ASP A 72 -21.10 -1.40 13.80
C ASP A 72 -21.00 -0.46 15.02
N LEU A 73 -19.94 -0.59 15.80
CA LEU A 73 -19.72 0.10 17.05
C LEU A 73 -19.52 1.56 16.68
N GLU A 74 -20.34 2.41 17.26
CA GLU A 74 -20.02 3.83 17.32
C GLU A 74 -18.60 3.99 17.87
N PRO A 75 -17.84 5.01 17.43
CA PRO A 75 -16.40 5.20 17.67
C PRO A 75 -15.98 5.43 19.14
N SER A 76 -16.76 4.97 20.13
CA SER A 76 -16.58 5.27 21.55
C SER A 76 -16.02 4.12 22.40
N ILE A 77 -15.75 2.94 21.83
CA ILE A 77 -15.02 1.88 22.54
C ILE A 77 -13.53 1.98 22.19
N ASN A 78 -12.83 2.88 22.89
CA ASN A 78 -11.38 2.98 22.85
C ASN A 78 -10.76 1.77 23.57
N PHE A 79 -10.00 0.94 22.84
CA PHE A 79 -9.14 -0.08 23.49
C PHE A 79 -7.77 0.47 23.88
N SER A 80 -7.46 1.73 23.55
CA SER A 80 -6.37 2.47 24.18
C SER A 80 -6.87 3.85 24.65
N SER A 81 -6.61 4.18 25.92
CA SER A 81 -7.02 5.45 26.53
C SER A 81 -5.99 6.56 26.31
N GLN A 82 -5.31 6.56 25.17
CA GLN A 82 -4.46 7.66 24.72
C GLN A 82 -4.83 8.02 23.28
N LEU A 83 -5.43 9.20 23.16
CA LEU A 83 -5.76 9.96 21.96
C LEU A 83 -5.07 9.48 20.67
N LEU A 84 -5.91 9.04 19.74
CA LEU A 84 -5.64 8.59 18.38
C LEU A 84 -4.71 9.51 17.58
N ASN A 85 -3.72 8.89 16.92
CA ASN A 85 -3.06 9.41 15.73
C ASN A 85 -3.94 9.07 14.51
N GLY A 86 -4.42 10.08 13.78
CA GLY A 86 -4.81 9.93 12.37
C GLY A 86 -6.20 9.36 12.06
N TYR A 87 -6.52 8.17 12.58
CA TYR A 87 -7.66 7.35 12.16
C TYR A 87 -8.90 7.54 13.03
N SER A 88 -10.08 7.29 12.44
CA SER A 88 -11.35 7.42 13.16
C SER A 88 -11.68 6.22 14.06
N LYS A 89 -11.00 5.08 13.85
CA LYS A 89 -11.23 3.79 14.52
C LYS A 89 -9.94 2.98 14.66
N ASP A 90 -9.86 2.13 15.68
CA ASP A 90 -8.78 1.14 15.87
C ASP A 90 -8.86 -0.04 14.87
N TYR A 91 -9.91 -0.10 14.05
CA TYR A 91 -10.12 -1.12 13.03
C TYR A 91 -11.03 -0.62 11.89
N ILE A 92 -10.99 -1.32 10.75
CA ILE A 92 -11.84 -1.05 9.57
C ILE A 92 -12.26 -2.39 8.97
N LEU A 93 -13.53 -2.49 8.55
CA LEU A 93 -14.09 -3.67 7.86
C LEU A 93 -14.31 -3.37 6.38
N SER A 94 -14.11 -4.36 5.51
CA SER A 94 -14.56 -4.28 4.12
C SER A 94 -16.09 -4.21 4.03
N GLU A 95 -16.61 -3.73 2.90
CA GLU A 95 -18.07 -3.68 2.66
C GLU A 95 -18.73 -5.07 2.76
N SER A 96 -18.05 -6.13 2.32
CA SER A 96 -18.52 -7.52 2.45
C SER A 96 -18.31 -8.11 3.85
N ARG A 97 -17.54 -7.44 4.72
CA ARG A 97 -17.07 -7.91 6.03
C ARG A 97 -16.20 -9.18 5.97
N GLU A 98 -15.79 -9.60 4.78
CA GLU A 98 -14.84 -10.71 4.59
C GLU A 98 -13.43 -10.34 5.08
N GLU A 99 -13.18 -9.06 5.33
CA GLU A 99 -11.84 -8.52 5.53
C GLU A 99 -11.86 -7.49 6.67
N LEU A 100 -10.83 -7.53 7.50
CA LEU A 100 -10.65 -6.70 8.68
C LEU A 100 -9.21 -6.17 8.71
N ALA A 101 -9.05 -4.87 8.95
CA ALA A 101 -7.76 -4.27 9.28
C ALA A 101 -7.82 -3.75 10.72
N CYS A 102 -6.78 -3.98 11.51
CA CYS A 102 -6.64 -3.51 12.88
C CYS A 102 -5.35 -2.69 13.06
N PHE A 103 -5.42 -1.65 13.88
CA PHE A 103 -4.29 -0.80 14.27
C PHE A 103 -3.93 -1.05 15.73
N PHE A 104 -2.94 -1.90 15.96
CA PHE A 104 -2.48 -2.20 17.31
C PHE A 104 -1.38 -1.22 17.71
N ASN A 105 -1.73 -0.19 18.48
CA ASN A 105 -0.80 0.88 18.85
C ASN A 105 0.12 0.52 20.02
N GLU A 106 -0.26 -0.44 20.84
CA GLU A 106 0.51 -0.88 21.99
C GLU A 106 1.14 -2.27 21.74
N PRO A 107 2.36 -2.52 22.24
CA PRO A 107 2.94 -3.84 22.19
C PRO A 107 2.15 -4.80 23.10
N GLY A 108 1.87 -6.01 22.62
CA GLY A 108 1.03 -6.94 23.34
C GLY A 108 0.64 -8.18 22.53
N GLN A 109 -0.28 -8.96 23.08
CA GLN A 109 -0.93 -10.06 22.39
C GLN A 109 -2.42 -9.76 22.28
N TYR A 110 -2.98 -9.95 21.09
CA TYR A 110 -4.38 -9.67 20.76
C TYR A 110 -4.98 -10.92 20.15
N ASN A 111 -6.15 -11.37 20.64
CA ASN A 111 -6.85 -12.51 20.07
C ASN A 111 -7.88 -12.03 19.05
N ILE A 112 -7.79 -12.56 17.84
CA ILE A 112 -8.69 -12.21 16.74
C ILE A 112 -9.47 -13.46 16.38
N LYS A 113 -10.78 -13.39 16.50
CA LYS A 113 -11.68 -14.49 16.19
C LYS A 113 -12.59 -14.12 15.04
N LEU A 114 -12.59 -14.97 14.02
CA LEU A 114 -13.53 -14.94 12.90
C LEU A 114 -14.61 -15.98 13.18
N THR A 115 -15.88 -15.59 13.00
CA THR A 115 -17.02 -16.51 12.97
C THR A 115 -17.73 -16.38 11.62
N VAL A 116 -17.92 -17.51 10.94
CA VAL A 116 -18.56 -17.62 9.64
C VAL A 116 -19.87 -18.37 9.79
N SER A 117 -20.96 -17.84 9.23
CA SER A 117 -22.28 -18.48 9.30
C SER A 117 -22.99 -18.50 7.96
N ASP A 118 -23.67 -19.61 7.64
CA ASP A 118 -24.61 -19.77 6.52
C ASP A 118 -26.04 -19.30 6.88
N GLY A 119 -26.24 -18.82 8.12
CA GLY A 119 -27.54 -18.44 8.70
C GLY A 119 -28.26 -19.54 9.49
N ILE A 120 -27.71 -20.76 9.54
CA ILE A 120 -28.24 -21.91 10.29
C ILE A 120 -27.16 -22.47 11.22
N LEU A 121 -25.99 -22.74 10.67
CA LEU A 121 -24.80 -23.24 11.33
C LEU A 121 -23.70 -22.18 11.29
N GLU A 122 -22.68 -22.38 12.11
CA GLU A 122 -21.53 -21.51 12.19
C GLU A 122 -20.27 -22.33 12.47
N ASP A 123 -19.14 -21.77 12.06
CA ASP A 123 -17.80 -22.22 12.40
C ASP A 123 -16.93 -21.01 12.73
N SER A 124 -15.86 -21.21 13.48
CA SER A 124 -15.00 -20.12 13.91
C SER A 124 -13.53 -20.51 13.95
N GLU A 125 -12.67 -19.56 13.61
CA GLU A 125 -11.22 -19.67 13.73
C GLU A 125 -10.69 -18.50 14.56
N GLU A 126 -9.67 -18.77 15.38
CA GLU A 126 -9.07 -17.77 16.27
C GLU A 126 -7.54 -17.79 16.14
N ILE A 127 -6.94 -16.60 16.08
CA ILE A 127 -5.50 -16.40 16.01
C ILE A 127 -5.04 -15.40 17.07
N THR A 128 -3.91 -15.68 17.72
CA THR A 128 -3.24 -14.72 18.60
C THR A 128 -2.19 -13.95 17.82
N VAL A 129 -2.36 -12.63 17.76
CA VAL A 129 -1.47 -11.69 17.12
C VAL A 129 -0.52 -11.13 18.16
N SER A 130 0.79 -11.26 17.94
CA SER A 130 1.79 -10.61 18.78
C SER A 130 2.26 -9.32 18.10
N VAL A 131 2.23 -8.22 18.85
CA VAL A 131 2.60 -6.88 18.37
C VAL A 131 3.73 -6.34 19.22
N GLY A 132 4.73 -5.70 18.59
CA GLY A 132 5.90 -5.15 19.25
C GLY A 132 6.36 -3.84 18.61
N ILE A 133 7.17 -3.08 19.34
CA ILE A 133 7.77 -1.85 18.83
C ILE A 133 9.02 -2.20 18.04
N GLN A 134 9.09 -1.76 16.78
CA GLN A 134 10.29 -1.86 15.97
C GLN A 134 11.21 -0.66 16.25
N ASP A 135 12.14 -0.81 17.17
CA ASP A 135 13.22 0.16 17.29
C ASP A 135 14.16 0.02 16.08
N MET A 136 14.25 1.07 15.26
CA MET A 136 15.30 1.15 14.25
C MET A 136 16.65 1.24 14.96
N VAL A 137 17.59 0.37 14.56
CA VAL A 137 18.98 0.41 15.03
C VAL A 137 19.64 1.77 14.71
N ILE A 138 19.07 2.51 13.74
CA ILE A 138 19.51 3.85 13.37
C ILE A 138 18.48 4.86 13.87
N GLU A 139 18.93 5.75 14.73
CA GLU A 139 18.14 6.89 15.20
C GLU A 139 17.79 7.85 14.05
N PRO A 140 16.59 8.44 14.05
CA PRO A 140 16.25 9.49 13.10
C PRO A 140 17.20 10.67 13.29
N VAL A 141 17.69 11.20 12.18
CA VAL A 141 18.52 12.41 12.14
C VAL A 141 17.65 13.64 12.39
N LYS A 142 16.41 13.60 11.90
CA LYS A 142 15.48 14.71 11.97
C LYS A 142 14.03 14.28 11.93
N GLU A 143 13.16 15.10 12.50
CA GLU A 143 11.71 14.98 12.44
C GLU A 143 11.14 16.17 11.66
N HIS A 144 10.18 15.91 10.77
CA HIS A 144 9.51 16.89 9.95
C HIS A 144 8.00 16.79 10.15
N ASN A 145 7.39 17.89 10.60
CA ASN A 145 5.95 17.99 10.81
C ASN A 145 5.36 18.93 9.76
N PHE A 146 4.38 18.47 8.99
CA PHE A 146 3.78 19.24 7.91
C PHE A 146 2.39 18.70 7.54
N ASN A 147 1.71 19.42 6.66
CA ASN A 147 0.41 19.04 6.13
C ASN A 147 0.56 18.58 4.68
N VAL A 148 -0.11 17.49 4.34
CA VAL A 148 -0.26 17.01 2.96
C VAL A 148 -1.72 17.07 2.56
N VAL A 149 -2.00 17.83 1.52
CA VAL A 149 -3.33 17.89 0.92
C VAL A 149 -3.37 16.96 -0.27
N VAL A 150 -4.27 15.98 -0.23
CA VAL A 150 -4.63 15.14 -1.39
C VAL A 150 -5.96 15.69 -1.92
N GLU A 151 -5.96 16.22 -3.14
CA GLU A 151 -7.13 16.84 -3.76
C GLU A 151 -7.46 16.13 -5.08
N CYS A 152 -8.74 15.79 -5.29
CA CYS A 152 -9.25 15.42 -6.60
C CYS A 152 -10.09 16.56 -7.18
N LEU A 153 -9.81 16.88 -8.44
CA LEU A 153 -10.58 17.81 -9.26
C LEU A 153 -11.39 17.05 -10.30
N LEU A 154 -12.68 17.34 -10.42
CA LEU A 154 -13.59 16.84 -11.44
C LEU A 154 -14.06 17.98 -12.35
N THR A 155 -13.83 17.84 -13.65
CA THR A 155 -14.31 18.77 -14.67
C THR A 155 -15.29 18.08 -15.61
N ASN A 156 -16.56 18.48 -15.57
CA ASN A 156 -17.55 18.04 -16.55
C ASN A 156 -17.50 18.93 -17.79
N LYS A 157 -16.95 18.41 -18.89
CA LYS A 157 -16.82 19.12 -20.17
C LYS A 157 -18.09 19.03 -21.02
N SER A 158 -19.02 18.16 -20.65
CA SER A 158 -20.28 17.91 -21.35
C SER A 158 -21.47 18.66 -20.73
N SER A 159 -22.60 18.68 -21.43
CA SER A 159 -23.87 19.21 -20.90
C SER A 159 -24.67 18.17 -20.10
N ILE A 160 -24.23 16.91 -20.07
CA ILE A 160 -24.86 15.82 -19.32
C ILE A 160 -24.57 16.05 -17.84
N LYS A 161 -25.61 16.04 -16.99
CA LYS A 161 -25.44 16.23 -15.55
C LYS A 161 -24.93 14.95 -14.90
N LEU A 162 -23.90 15.09 -14.07
CA LEU A 162 -23.44 14.02 -13.18
C LEU A 162 -24.28 14.05 -11.90
N LYS A 163 -24.57 12.89 -11.32
CA LYS A 163 -25.38 12.69 -10.10
C LYS A 163 -24.76 11.59 -9.23
N ASN A 164 -25.25 11.42 -7.99
CA ASN A 164 -24.74 10.40 -7.06
C ASN A 164 -23.22 10.53 -6.92
N ILE A 165 -22.76 11.75 -6.62
CA ILE A 165 -21.34 12.07 -6.60
C ILE A 165 -20.74 11.50 -5.32
N GLU A 166 -19.70 10.70 -5.50
CA GLU A 166 -18.86 10.16 -4.43
C GLU A 166 -17.41 10.39 -4.86
N CYS A 167 -16.49 10.53 -3.91
CA CYS A 167 -15.06 10.60 -4.20
C CYS A 167 -14.31 9.69 -3.26
N TYR A 168 -13.37 8.92 -3.78
CA TYR A 168 -12.43 8.15 -2.97
C TYR A 168 -11.08 8.82 -3.09
N LEU A 169 -10.41 9.05 -1.98
CA LEU A 169 -9.07 9.61 -1.98
C LEU A 169 -8.17 8.68 -1.19
N ARG A 170 -7.10 8.23 -1.82
CA ARG A 170 -6.07 7.48 -1.14
C ARG A 170 -5.47 8.27 0.00
N THR A 171 -5.51 7.65 1.16
CA THR A 171 -5.23 8.30 2.43
C THR A 171 -3.85 7.89 2.90
N PRO A 172 -2.97 8.85 3.23
CA PRO A 172 -1.73 8.54 3.90
C PRO A 172 -1.98 7.71 5.16
N GLN A 173 -1.16 6.68 5.36
CA GLN A 173 -1.26 5.77 6.49
C GLN A 173 0.00 5.83 7.34
N ASP A 174 -0.12 5.46 8.60
CA ASP A 174 1.02 5.17 9.45
C ASP A 174 1.94 4.15 8.77
N TYR A 175 3.22 4.48 8.79
CA TYR A 175 4.26 3.58 8.36
C TYR A 175 5.45 3.74 9.28
N TYR A 176 5.30 3.15 10.45
CA TYR A 176 6.31 3.20 11.48
C TYR A 176 7.56 2.44 11.04
N PRO A 177 8.76 2.98 11.31
CA PRO A 177 9.04 4.24 12.01
C PRO A 177 9.26 5.45 11.10
N PHE A 178 8.96 5.36 9.80
CA PHE A 178 9.29 6.41 8.81
C PHE A 178 8.28 7.54 8.74
N GLN A 179 6.99 7.24 8.92
CA GLN A 179 5.91 8.23 8.90
C GLN A 179 4.82 7.90 9.91
N VAL A 180 4.24 8.94 10.48
CA VAL A 180 3.10 8.89 11.40
C VAL A 180 2.08 9.92 10.95
N ILE A 181 0.82 9.52 10.87
CA ILE A 181 -0.33 10.33 10.49
C ILE A 181 -0.99 10.79 11.78
N ASN A 182 -0.76 12.03 12.16
CA ASN A 182 -1.30 12.57 13.41
C ASN A 182 -2.79 12.87 13.28
N LYS A 183 -3.26 13.29 12.10
CA LYS A 183 -4.67 13.65 11.87
C LYS A 183 -5.03 13.66 10.39
N ILE A 184 -6.21 13.13 10.05
CA ILE A 184 -6.82 13.33 8.72
C ILE A 184 -8.03 14.27 8.86
N THR A 185 -8.09 15.30 8.00
CA THR A 185 -9.19 16.27 7.95
C THR A 185 -9.81 16.29 6.55
N PRO A 186 -11.00 15.70 6.35
CA PRO A 186 -11.69 15.73 5.07
C PRO A 186 -12.34 17.09 4.80
N SER A 187 -12.49 17.42 3.50
CA SER A 187 -13.16 18.63 3.02
C SER A 187 -14.67 18.68 3.29
N ILE A 188 -15.29 17.54 3.60
CA ILE A 188 -16.70 17.41 3.98
C ILE A 188 -16.84 16.50 5.22
N SER A 189 -17.96 16.60 5.93
CA SER A 189 -18.19 15.80 7.14
C SER A 189 -18.73 14.39 6.89
N ALA A 190 -19.42 14.17 5.77
CA ALA A 190 -19.97 12.86 5.41
C ALA A 190 -18.88 11.99 4.77
N VAL A 191 -18.19 11.22 5.60
CA VAL A 191 -17.08 10.37 5.18
C VAL A 191 -17.11 9.00 5.86
N ASP A 192 -16.45 8.04 5.23
CA ASP A 192 -16.09 6.73 5.77
C ASP A 192 -14.70 6.33 5.27
N GLU A 193 -14.09 5.38 5.97
CA GLU A 193 -12.79 4.81 5.66
C GLU A 193 -13.01 3.39 5.12
N VAL A 194 -12.42 3.10 3.96
CA VAL A 194 -12.53 1.79 3.32
C VAL A 194 -11.16 1.33 2.84
N PHE A 195 -10.99 0.03 2.68
CA PHE A 195 -9.81 -0.56 2.05
C PHE A 195 -10.16 -1.01 0.63
N ASP A 196 -9.21 -0.89 -0.28
CA ASP A 196 -9.27 -1.63 -1.54
C ASP A 196 -8.83 -3.10 -1.34
N ASP A 197 -8.93 -3.89 -2.40
CA ASP A 197 -8.57 -5.32 -2.41
C ASP A 197 -7.07 -5.55 -2.11
N GLU A 198 -6.26 -4.49 -2.18
CA GLU A 198 -4.83 -4.45 -1.89
C GLU A 198 -4.49 -3.82 -0.53
N TRP A 199 -5.49 -3.54 0.29
CA TRP A 199 -5.33 -3.03 1.66
C TRP A 199 -4.76 -1.61 1.76
N ASN A 200 -4.94 -0.82 0.71
CA ASN A 200 -4.70 0.61 0.75
C ASN A 200 -5.92 1.32 1.33
N LEU A 201 -5.68 2.22 2.27
CA LEU A 201 -6.72 3.02 2.90
C LEU A 201 -7.22 4.10 1.94
N LEU A 202 -8.52 4.20 1.83
CA LEU A 202 -9.23 5.21 1.07
C LEU A 202 -10.18 5.97 2.00
N THR A 203 -10.13 7.30 1.96
CA THR A 203 -11.21 8.12 2.49
C THR A 203 -12.29 8.24 1.43
N HIS A 204 -13.48 7.73 1.74
CA HIS A 204 -14.68 7.85 0.93
C HIS A 204 -15.46 9.11 1.35
N LEU A 205 -15.55 10.09 0.45
CA LEU A 205 -16.31 11.33 0.61
C LEU A 205 -17.67 11.21 -0.08
N LYS A 206 -18.74 11.20 0.71
CA LYS A 206 -20.12 11.05 0.25
C LYS A 206 -20.81 12.41 0.13
N PHE A 207 -21.17 12.80 -1.08
CA PHE A 207 -21.89 14.06 -1.30
C PHE A 207 -23.41 13.87 -1.24
N ASP A 208 -24.13 14.97 -1.02
CA ASP A 208 -25.60 14.95 -0.97
C ASP A 208 -26.17 14.34 -2.26
N LYS A 209 -27.14 13.41 -2.14
CA LYS A 209 -27.76 12.72 -3.29
C LYS A 209 -28.45 13.68 -4.28
N SER A 210 -28.83 14.88 -3.83
CA SER A 210 -29.39 15.94 -4.67
C SER A 210 -28.35 16.73 -5.46
N LEU A 211 -27.06 16.60 -5.12
CA LEU A 211 -25.97 17.25 -5.83
C LEU A 211 -25.95 16.79 -7.29
N SER A 212 -25.91 17.77 -8.20
CA SER A 212 -25.67 17.49 -9.62
C SER A 212 -24.64 18.43 -10.20
N ILE A 213 -23.71 17.87 -10.98
CA ILE A 213 -22.61 18.62 -11.59
C ILE A 213 -22.91 18.74 -13.07
N GLY A 214 -23.38 19.93 -13.48
CA GLY A 214 -23.50 20.29 -14.89
C GLY A 214 -22.14 20.68 -15.49
N LYS A 215 -22.15 21.28 -16.68
CA LYS A 215 -20.95 21.85 -17.29
C LYS A 215 -20.35 22.92 -16.37
N SER A 216 -19.17 22.68 -15.81
CA SER A 216 -18.55 23.57 -14.81
C SER A 216 -17.04 23.70 -15.03
N LYS A 217 -16.43 24.68 -14.35
CA LYS A 217 -14.99 24.92 -14.43
C LYS A 217 -14.16 23.98 -13.56
N GLU A 218 -14.68 23.42 -12.45
CA GLU A 218 -14.05 22.36 -11.61
C GLU A 218 -14.95 22.10 -10.37
N PHE A 219 -15.06 20.85 -9.93
CA PHE A 219 -15.60 20.42 -8.63
C PHE A 219 -14.50 19.72 -7.84
N LYS A 220 -14.46 19.87 -6.51
CA LYS A 220 -13.29 19.47 -5.70
C LYS A 220 -13.68 18.62 -4.51
N ALA A 221 -12.84 17.64 -4.21
CA ALA A 221 -12.82 16.89 -2.97
C ALA A 221 -11.38 16.83 -2.47
N SER A 222 -11.16 16.98 -1.18
CA SER A 222 -9.81 16.84 -0.61
C SER A 222 -9.82 16.23 0.80
N ILE A 223 -8.68 15.69 1.17
CA ILE A 223 -8.27 15.41 2.55
C ILE A 223 -6.98 16.17 2.85
N THR A 224 -6.84 16.61 4.09
CA THR A 224 -5.58 17.15 4.62
C THR A 224 -5.08 16.22 5.71
N ALA A 225 -3.92 15.60 5.50
CA ALA A 225 -3.24 14.79 6.49
C ALA A 225 -2.17 15.63 7.19
N ASN A 226 -2.20 15.70 8.52
CA ASN A 226 -1.09 16.16 9.33
C ASN A 226 -0.13 14.99 9.55
N VAL A 227 1.12 15.16 9.13
CA VAL A 227 2.10 14.08 9.03
C VAL A 227 3.36 14.45 9.80
N THR A 228 3.86 13.49 10.56
CA THR A 228 5.23 13.46 11.07
C THR A 228 6.03 12.49 10.22
N MET A 229 7.09 12.96 9.55
CA MET A 229 8.04 12.11 8.85
C MET A 229 9.42 12.18 9.49
N TYR A 230 10.10 11.05 9.52
CA TYR A 230 11.44 10.92 10.09
C TYR A 230 12.48 10.77 8.99
N GLU A 231 13.54 11.56 9.09
CA GLU A 231 14.70 11.49 8.22
C GLU A 231 15.76 10.57 8.82
N TYR A 232 16.25 9.61 8.03
CA TYR A 232 17.25 8.64 8.47
C TYR A 232 18.47 8.67 7.56
N ASN A 233 19.65 8.47 8.16
CA ASN A 233 20.88 8.27 7.42
C ASN A 233 21.15 6.76 7.24
N PHE A 234 20.60 6.15 6.20
CA PHE A 234 20.81 4.71 5.97
C PHE A 234 22.22 4.33 5.47
N LYS A 235 23.15 5.29 5.28
CA LYS A 235 24.58 4.94 5.06
C LYS A 235 25.17 4.21 6.26
N ARG A 236 24.58 4.44 7.45
CA ARG A 236 24.93 3.78 8.72
C ARG A 236 24.45 2.33 8.82
N ILE A 237 23.63 1.84 7.87
CA ILE A 237 23.22 0.43 7.87
C ILE A 237 24.42 -0.46 7.55
N GLU A 238 24.68 -1.41 8.44
CA GLU A 238 25.65 -2.49 8.26
C GLU A 238 25.01 -3.85 8.55
N THR A 239 24.98 -4.72 7.54
CA THR A 239 24.41 -6.08 7.63
C THR A 239 25.48 -7.18 7.64
N LYS A 240 26.74 -6.81 7.95
CA LYS A 240 27.87 -7.75 7.90
C LYS A 240 27.69 -8.85 8.96
N GLY A 241 27.60 -10.10 8.50
CA GLY A 241 27.43 -11.26 9.39
C GLY A 241 26.02 -11.40 9.94
N MET A 242 25.06 -10.66 9.39
CA MET A 242 23.62 -10.82 9.66
C MET A 242 23.01 -11.64 8.53
N ASP A 243 22.17 -12.61 8.89
CA ASP A 243 21.46 -13.47 7.96
C ASP A 243 19.95 -13.23 8.08
N TYR A 244 19.21 -13.54 7.02
CA TYR A 244 17.75 -13.58 7.09
C TYR A 244 17.29 -14.79 7.91
N GLU A 245 16.18 -14.64 8.61
CA GLU A 245 15.63 -15.71 9.43
C GLU A 245 15.07 -16.85 8.55
N SER A 246 15.31 -18.09 8.98
CA SER A 246 14.97 -19.32 8.22
C SER A 246 13.47 -19.55 7.97
N PHE A 247 12.59 -18.78 8.63
CA PHE A 247 11.12 -18.89 8.57
C PHE A 247 10.45 -17.50 8.44
N ASP A 248 11.10 -16.59 7.73
CA ASP A 248 10.52 -15.29 7.42
C ASP A 248 9.58 -15.41 6.21
N ASP A 249 8.26 -15.34 6.43
CA ASP A 249 7.27 -15.41 5.35
C ASP A 249 7.52 -14.34 4.28
N ASP A 250 7.97 -13.14 4.70
CA ASP A 250 8.33 -12.07 3.78
C ASP A 250 9.53 -12.46 2.91
N LEU A 251 10.49 -13.22 3.44
CA LEU A 251 11.62 -13.71 2.67
C LEU A 251 11.14 -14.62 1.56
N HIS A 252 10.21 -15.54 1.84
CA HIS A 252 9.66 -16.39 0.81
C HIS A 252 8.90 -15.55 -0.23
N GLN A 253 7.89 -14.80 0.20
CA GLN A 253 7.00 -14.04 -0.68
C GLN A 253 7.76 -13.01 -1.53
N TYR A 254 8.55 -12.15 -0.91
CA TYR A 254 9.20 -11.03 -1.57
C TYR A 254 10.55 -11.38 -2.21
N THR A 255 10.85 -12.65 -2.40
CA THR A 255 11.92 -13.12 -3.29
C THR A 255 11.41 -13.93 -4.48
N GLN A 256 10.09 -14.13 -4.63
CA GLN A 256 9.50 -14.83 -5.76
C GLN A 256 9.31 -13.93 -7.00
N GLU A 257 9.12 -14.60 -8.13
CA GLU A 257 8.63 -14.01 -9.38
C GLU A 257 7.23 -13.41 -9.19
N ASP A 258 6.98 -12.32 -9.91
CA ASP A 258 5.77 -11.51 -9.79
C ASP A 258 5.42 -10.90 -11.16
N LEU A 259 4.26 -10.26 -11.27
CA LEU A 259 3.85 -9.52 -12.45
C LEU A 259 4.83 -8.36 -12.68
N TYR A 260 5.43 -8.33 -13.86
CA TYR A 260 6.56 -7.48 -14.26
C TYR A 260 7.90 -7.76 -13.58
N ILE A 261 7.96 -8.61 -12.57
CA ILE A 261 9.18 -8.97 -11.82
C ILE A 261 9.64 -10.35 -12.29
N ASP A 262 10.13 -10.43 -13.53
CA ASP A 262 10.46 -11.68 -14.23
C ASP A 262 11.86 -12.24 -13.87
N ILE A 263 12.04 -12.62 -12.60
CA ILE A 263 13.36 -13.02 -12.05
C ILE A 263 13.95 -14.28 -12.68
N THR A 264 13.12 -15.13 -13.28
CA THR A 264 13.56 -16.36 -13.96
C THR A 264 14.08 -16.10 -15.38
N ASN A 265 13.93 -14.87 -15.89
CA ASN A 265 14.43 -14.46 -17.19
C ASN A 265 15.97 -14.48 -17.23
N PRO A 266 16.61 -15.14 -18.23
CA PRO A 266 18.07 -15.22 -18.33
C PRO A 266 18.78 -13.85 -18.33
N VAL A 267 18.14 -12.81 -18.89
CA VAL A 267 18.68 -11.44 -18.91
C VAL A 267 18.76 -10.87 -17.50
N ILE A 268 17.75 -11.10 -16.66
CA ILE A 268 17.71 -10.64 -15.27
C ILE A 268 18.69 -11.44 -14.41
N ILE A 269 18.75 -12.77 -14.58
CA ILE A 269 19.72 -13.63 -13.87
C ILE A 269 21.16 -13.18 -14.15
N ASP A 270 21.51 -12.93 -15.41
CA ASP A 270 22.84 -12.47 -15.81
C ASP A 270 23.14 -11.05 -15.28
N ALA A 271 22.17 -10.14 -15.37
CA ALA A 271 22.31 -8.78 -14.85
C ALA A 271 22.51 -8.76 -13.31
N ALA A 272 21.75 -9.58 -12.57
CA ALA A 272 21.90 -9.69 -11.11
C ALA A 272 23.29 -10.22 -10.73
N LYS A 273 23.77 -11.27 -11.40
CA LYS A 273 25.13 -11.81 -11.21
C LYS A 273 26.21 -10.77 -11.53
N LYS A 274 26.06 -10.01 -12.62
CA LYS A 274 27.00 -8.94 -13.01
C LYS A 274 27.01 -7.80 -11.99
N ALA A 275 25.84 -7.38 -11.52
CA ALA A 275 25.71 -6.30 -10.55
C ALA A 275 26.34 -6.68 -9.20
N VAL A 276 26.02 -7.85 -8.67
CA VAL A 276 26.46 -8.30 -7.34
C VAL A 276 27.92 -8.77 -7.32
N GLY A 277 28.34 -9.52 -8.34
CA GLY A 277 29.62 -10.21 -8.36
C GLY A 277 29.69 -11.28 -7.26
N SER A 278 30.76 -11.25 -6.46
CA SER A 278 30.97 -12.18 -5.34
C SER A 278 30.52 -11.62 -3.98
N GLU A 279 29.74 -10.53 -3.96
CA GLU A 279 29.28 -9.93 -2.71
C GLU A 279 28.21 -10.80 -2.04
N THR A 280 28.33 -10.97 -0.74
CA THR A 280 27.40 -11.77 0.07
C THR A 280 26.60 -10.91 1.04
N ASP A 281 27.12 -9.75 1.44
CA ASP A 281 26.51 -8.84 2.41
C ASP A 281 25.25 -8.15 1.82
N PRO A 282 24.04 -8.33 2.39
CA PRO A 282 22.79 -7.86 1.81
C PRO A 282 22.74 -6.36 1.48
N VAL A 283 23.17 -5.49 2.40
CA VAL A 283 23.18 -4.03 2.15
C VAL A 283 24.17 -3.67 1.03
N LYS A 284 25.30 -4.39 0.92
CA LYS A 284 26.29 -4.16 -0.14
C LYS A 284 25.79 -4.67 -1.49
N LYS A 285 25.11 -5.81 -1.52
CA LYS A 285 24.41 -6.28 -2.72
C LYS A 285 23.39 -5.25 -3.20
N ALA A 286 22.51 -4.78 -2.32
CA ALA A 286 21.53 -3.75 -2.64
C ALA A 286 22.19 -2.48 -3.21
N ARG A 287 23.26 -1.99 -2.56
CA ARG A 287 24.10 -0.87 -3.03
C ARG A 287 24.65 -1.09 -4.45
N LYS A 288 25.22 -2.26 -4.72
CA LYS A 288 25.78 -2.57 -6.04
C LYS A 288 24.71 -2.65 -7.11
N ILE A 289 23.57 -3.26 -6.80
CA ILE A 289 22.44 -3.37 -7.71
C ILE A 289 21.85 -1.99 -8.00
N TYR A 290 21.72 -1.11 -7.00
CA TYR A 290 21.29 0.28 -7.19
C TYR A 290 22.18 1.00 -8.20
N ASN A 291 23.51 0.94 -7.99
CA ASN A 291 24.48 1.57 -8.87
C ASN A 291 24.45 0.95 -10.28
N TYR A 292 24.18 -0.36 -10.38
CA TYR A 292 23.99 -1.01 -11.66
C TYR A 292 22.76 -0.45 -12.39
N VAL A 293 21.58 -0.44 -11.75
CA VAL A 293 20.33 0.07 -12.35
C VAL A 293 20.47 1.52 -12.80
N THR A 294 20.97 2.40 -11.93
CA THR A 294 21.18 3.82 -12.27
C THR A 294 22.22 4.04 -13.37
N SER A 295 23.16 3.11 -13.57
CA SER A 295 24.08 3.14 -14.72
C SER A 295 23.48 2.62 -16.04
N LYS A 296 22.34 1.92 -15.99
CA LYS A 296 21.70 1.28 -17.15
C LYS A 296 20.49 2.04 -17.66
N LEU A 297 19.84 2.81 -16.81
CA LEU A 297 18.62 3.53 -17.16
C LEU A 297 18.87 5.04 -17.20
N TYR A 298 18.31 5.68 -18.22
CA TYR A 298 18.08 7.12 -18.27
C TYR A 298 16.61 7.44 -17.97
N TYR A 299 16.34 8.57 -17.30
CA TYR A 299 14.96 8.96 -17.02
C TYR A 299 14.21 9.41 -18.29
N ASP A 300 13.07 8.78 -18.58
CA ASP A 300 12.23 9.06 -19.75
C ASP A 300 11.21 10.17 -19.45
N PHE A 301 11.67 11.42 -19.43
CA PHE A 301 10.81 12.59 -19.18
C PHE A 301 9.60 12.71 -20.15
N PRO A 302 9.73 12.39 -21.45
CA PRO A 302 8.57 12.33 -22.34
C PRO A 302 7.51 11.33 -21.87
N ARG A 303 7.91 10.09 -21.54
CA ARG A 303 6.97 9.07 -21.05
C ARG A 303 6.39 9.43 -19.68
N ALA A 304 7.16 10.09 -18.81
CA ALA A 304 6.65 10.57 -17.52
C ALA A 304 5.53 11.63 -17.64
N LYS A 305 5.42 12.29 -18.79
CA LYS A 305 4.33 13.24 -19.09
C LYS A 305 3.11 12.57 -19.72
N GLU A 306 3.24 11.32 -20.17
CA GLU A 306 2.11 10.56 -20.67
C GLU A 306 1.21 10.21 -19.49
N LYS A 307 -0.09 10.52 -19.62
CA LYS A 307 -1.05 10.16 -18.58
C LYS A 307 -1.12 8.63 -18.48
N ASN A 308 -1.25 7.91 -19.60
CA ASN A 308 -1.39 6.45 -19.53
C ASN A 308 -0.27 5.76 -20.31
N TYR A 309 0.67 5.13 -19.61
CA TYR A 309 1.76 4.39 -20.23
C TYR A 309 1.75 2.92 -19.80
N LYS A 310 2.15 2.03 -20.72
CA LYS A 310 2.21 0.60 -20.44
C LYS A 310 3.35 0.30 -19.45
N LEU A 311 3.09 -0.54 -18.45
CA LEU A 311 4.16 -1.13 -17.64
C LEU A 311 4.90 -2.20 -18.44
N MET A 312 6.16 -2.42 -18.11
CA MET A 312 7.05 -3.34 -18.79
C MET A 312 7.64 -4.32 -17.79
N ASN A 313 7.93 -5.55 -18.23
CA ASN A 313 8.68 -6.50 -17.40
C ASN A 313 10.09 -5.98 -17.15
N ALA A 314 10.71 -6.37 -16.04
CA ALA A 314 12.07 -5.95 -15.69
C ALA A 314 13.07 -6.23 -16.83
N SER A 315 12.95 -7.38 -17.50
CA SER A 315 13.82 -7.70 -18.65
C SER A 315 13.64 -6.74 -19.84
N GLU A 316 12.41 -6.28 -20.10
CA GLU A 316 12.09 -5.31 -21.14
C GLU A 316 12.62 -3.93 -20.78
N ILE A 317 12.46 -3.51 -19.51
CA ILE A 317 13.00 -2.26 -18.97
C ILE A 317 14.53 -2.22 -19.13
N LEU A 318 15.22 -3.27 -18.70
CA LEU A 318 16.68 -3.35 -18.81
C LEU A 318 17.14 -3.27 -20.26
N LYS A 319 16.39 -3.87 -21.19
CA LYS A 319 16.69 -3.82 -22.63
C LYS A 319 16.41 -2.44 -23.23
N ALA A 320 15.38 -1.74 -22.77
CA ALA A 320 15.03 -0.40 -23.23
C ALA A 320 16.08 0.65 -22.82
N GLY A 321 16.74 0.47 -21.67
CA GLY A 321 17.80 1.37 -21.19
C GLY A 321 17.31 2.75 -20.75
N LYS A 322 16.00 2.93 -20.62
CA LYS A 322 15.35 4.13 -20.12
C LYS A 322 13.99 3.81 -19.53
N GLY A 323 13.51 4.63 -18.60
CA GLY A 323 12.24 4.42 -17.92
C GLY A 323 11.87 5.56 -17.01
N VAL A 324 10.74 5.44 -16.32
CA VAL A 324 10.25 6.37 -15.30
C VAL A 324 10.31 5.72 -13.92
N CYS A 325 9.83 6.40 -12.87
CA CYS A 325 9.97 5.94 -11.48
C CYS A 325 9.58 4.48 -11.26
N ALA A 326 8.43 4.05 -11.80
CA ALA A 326 7.97 2.67 -11.71
C ALA A 326 8.90 1.66 -12.41
N ASP A 327 9.46 2.00 -13.58
CA ASP A 327 10.36 1.10 -14.29
C ASP A 327 11.69 0.90 -13.52
N TYR A 328 12.21 1.97 -12.91
CA TYR A 328 13.38 1.87 -12.05
C TYR A 328 13.11 0.96 -10.85
N SER A 329 11.95 1.12 -10.20
CA SER A 329 11.54 0.27 -9.07
C SER A 329 11.36 -1.18 -9.47
N ILE A 330 10.67 -1.47 -10.58
CA ILE A 330 10.46 -2.83 -11.10
C ILE A 330 11.79 -3.51 -11.40
N LEU A 331 12.70 -2.83 -12.11
CA LEU A 331 14.01 -3.42 -12.41
C LEU A 331 14.86 -3.62 -11.15
N TYR A 332 14.84 -2.67 -10.22
CA TYR A 332 15.59 -2.78 -8.97
C TYR A 332 15.10 -3.95 -8.12
N ILE A 333 13.78 -4.08 -7.94
CA ILE A 333 13.15 -5.22 -7.24
C ILE A 333 13.54 -6.53 -7.92
N ALA A 334 13.42 -6.66 -9.25
CA ALA A 334 13.75 -7.89 -9.94
C ALA A 334 15.20 -8.35 -9.71
N LEU A 335 16.15 -7.41 -9.73
CA LEU A 335 17.56 -7.72 -9.48
C LEU A 335 17.86 -8.02 -8.01
N LEU A 336 17.16 -7.37 -7.07
CA LEU A 336 17.23 -7.66 -5.63
C LEU A 336 16.71 -9.06 -5.33
N ARG A 337 15.49 -9.39 -5.79
CA ARG A 337 14.85 -10.70 -5.62
C ARG A 337 15.67 -11.82 -6.25
N ALA A 338 16.17 -11.63 -7.48
CA ALA A 338 17.08 -12.57 -8.14
C ALA A 338 18.42 -12.77 -7.37
N SER A 339 18.75 -11.86 -6.44
CA SER A 339 19.93 -11.92 -5.58
C SER A 339 19.63 -12.40 -4.15
N GLY A 340 18.39 -12.84 -3.90
CA GLY A 340 17.91 -13.34 -2.61
C GLY A 340 17.60 -12.25 -1.59
N ILE A 341 17.29 -11.02 -2.04
CA ILE A 341 16.98 -9.89 -1.16
C ILE A 341 15.48 -9.60 -1.26
N PRO A 342 14.72 -9.70 -0.15
CA PRO A 342 13.31 -9.38 -0.17
C PRO A 342 13.09 -7.91 -0.50
N SER A 343 12.22 -7.65 -1.47
CA SER A 343 11.92 -6.29 -1.90
C SER A 343 10.51 -6.14 -2.42
N ARG A 344 9.91 -4.96 -2.20
CA ARG A 344 8.53 -4.66 -2.59
C ARG A 344 8.39 -3.26 -3.16
N PHE A 345 7.37 -3.09 -3.98
CA PHE A 345 7.03 -1.82 -4.63
C PHE A 345 6.25 -0.94 -3.64
N ILE A 346 6.53 0.36 -3.66
CA ILE A 346 5.84 1.36 -2.84
C ILE A 346 5.38 2.51 -3.72
N GLY A 347 4.15 2.96 -3.49
CA GLY A 347 3.54 4.10 -4.14
C GLY A 347 3.18 5.20 -3.14
N GLY A 348 3.24 6.45 -3.58
CA GLY A 348 2.82 7.57 -2.73
C GLY A 348 3.18 8.93 -3.27
N ILE A 349 3.44 9.86 -2.34
CA ILE A 349 3.57 11.29 -2.63
C ILE A 349 5.04 11.70 -2.49
N PRO A 350 5.69 12.21 -3.55
CA PRO A 350 7.07 12.68 -3.47
C PRO A 350 7.09 14.11 -2.91
N VAL A 351 7.00 14.26 -1.58
CA VAL A 351 6.97 15.57 -0.87
C VAL A 351 8.06 16.51 -1.39
N THR A 352 9.24 15.93 -1.61
CA THR A 352 10.46 16.57 -2.12
C THR A 352 10.26 17.23 -3.49
N LEU A 353 9.69 16.49 -4.46
CA LEU A 353 9.40 16.96 -5.80
C LEU A 353 8.26 17.96 -5.80
N VAL A 354 7.29 17.80 -4.90
CA VAL A 354 6.20 18.77 -4.75
C VAL A 354 6.77 20.14 -4.38
N LEU A 355 7.75 20.19 -3.46
CA LEU A 355 8.37 21.44 -2.99
C LEU A 355 9.28 22.11 -4.03
N ASP A 356 9.92 21.36 -4.92
CA ASP A 356 10.75 21.94 -6.00
C ASP A 356 9.91 22.63 -7.10
N GLN A 357 8.59 22.36 -7.15
CA GLN A 357 7.70 23.03 -8.09
C GLN A 357 7.30 24.43 -7.62
N LYS A 358 7.23 25.38 -8.57
CA LYS A 358 6.95 26.81 -8.36
C LYS A 358 5.58 27.15 -7.71
N ASN A 359 4.79 26.19 -7.26
CA ASN A 359 3.54 26.39 -6.52
C ASN A 359 3.30 25.33 -5.44
N SER A 360 4.34 24.58 -5.01
CA SER A 360 4.24 23.50 -4.01
C SER A 360 3.11 22.49 -4.28
N GLN A 361 2.88 22.18 -5.56
CA GLN A 361 1.85 21.24 -5.99
C GLN A 361 2.40 20.28 -7.04
N LEU A 362 1.94 19.03 -7.02
CA LEU A 362 2.27 18.00 -8.00
C LEU A 362 1.02 17.24 -8.38
N ASP A 363 0.92 16.83 -9.64
CA ASP A 363 -0.22 16.08 -10.18
C ASP A 363 0.14 14.67 -10.65
N VAL A 364 1.26 14.17 -10.16
CA VAL A 364 1.77 12.83 -10.40
C VAL A 364 2.24 12.24 -9.07
N GLY A 365 1.90 10.97 -8.85
CA GLY A 365 2.43 10.22 -7.72
C GLY A 365 3.90 9.84 -7.93
N HIS A 366 4.43 9.03 -7.02
CA HIS A 366 5.78 8.51 -7.14
C HIS A 366 5.86 7.06 -6.72
N ALA A 367 6.87 6.38 -7.24
CA ALA A 367 7.12 4.98 -6.99
C ALA A 367 8.57 4.78 -6.55
N TRP A 368 8.76 3.96 -5.51
CA TRP A 368 10.07 3.56 -5.01
C TRP A 368 10.04 2.11 -4.53
N VAL A 369 11.10 1.69 -3.83
CA VAL A 369 11.28 0.30 -3.39
C VAL A 369 11.51 0.26 -1.90
N GLU A 370 10.98 -0.76 -1.26
CA GLU A 370 11.42 -1.17 0.06
C GLU A 370 12.25 -2.43 -0.02
N VAL A 371 13.32 -2.46 0.76
CA VAL A 371 14.27 -3.56 0.82
C VAL A 371 14.32 -4.07 2.26
N LYS A 372 13.97 -5.34 2.47
CA LYS A 372 14.10 -5.96 3.79
C LYS A 372 15.57 -6.29 4.04
N LEU A 373 16.15 -5.70 5.08
CA LEU A 373 17.54 -5.93 5.48
C LEU A 373 17.57 -6.67 6.82
N PRO A 374 18.41 -7.71 6.97
CA PRO A 374 18.45 -8.50 8.20
C PRO A 374 18.88 -7.61 9.37
N GLY A 375 18.13 -7.65 10.47
CA GLY A 375 18.35 -6.81 11.65
C GLY A 375 17.82 -5.37 11.55
N TYR A 376 17.32 -4.93 10.40
CA TYR A 376 16.81 -3.56 10.20
C TYR A 376 15.36 -3.51 9.70
N GLY A 377 14.80 -4.62 9.21
CA GLY A 377 13.44 -4.65 8.66
C GLY A 377 13.35 -4.01 7.27
N TRP A 378 12.18 -3.48 6.93
CA TRP A 378 11.92 -2.85 5.63
C TRP A 378 12.51 -1.43 5.58
N ILE A 379 13.40 -1.19 4.62
CA ILE A 379 14.05 0.10 4.43
C ILE A 379 13.61 0.72 3.10
N PRO A 380 13.02 1.93 3.09
CA PRO A 380 12.64 2.61 1.86
C PRO A 380 13.88 3.13 1.13
N ILE A 381 13.94 2.88 -0.17
CA ILE A 381 15.02 3.25 -1.08
C ILE A 381 14.42 3.78 -2.37
N ASP A 382 14.59 5.08 -2.61
CA ASP A 382 14.26 5.67 -3.90
C ASP A 382 15.46 5.60 -4.86
N ILE A 383 15.26 4.82 -5.93
CA ILE A 383 16.25 4.48 -6.96
C ILE A 383 16.20 5.46 -8.15
N THR A 384 15.25 6.38 -8.16
CA THR A 384 14.95 7.22 -9.34
C THR A 384 15.83 8.47 -9.42
N GLN A 385 16.59 8.78 -8.36
CA GLN A 385 17.47 9.94 -8.28
C GLN A 385 18.88 9.61 -8.83
N GLU A 386 19.34 10.41 -9.79
CA GLU A 386 20.51 10.10 -10.64
C GLU A 386 21.91 10.30 -9.98
N LYS A 387 22.07 10.10 -8.67
CA LYS A 387 23.39 10.25 -8.00
C LYS A 387 23.77 9.10 -7.05
N GLY A 388 23.81 7.88 -7.57
CA GLY A 388 24.34 6.70 -6.87
C GLY A 388 23.58 6.35 -5.58
N PHE A 389 23.88 5.18 -5.01
CA PHE A 389 23.16 4.71 -3.82
C PHE A 389 23.23 5.72 -2.69
N MET A 390 22.08 6.26 -2.28
CA MET A 390 21.95 7.17 -1.15
C MET A 390 22.84 8.42 -1.24
N GLY A 391 23.07 8.94 -2.45
CA GLY A 391 23.89 10.14 -2.64
C GLY A 391 23.41 11.35 -1.84
N THR A 392 22.10 11.47 -1.68
CA THR A 392 21.39 12.36 -0.76
C THR A 392 20.46 11.47 0.07
N ASP A 393 20.57 11.49 1.40
CA ASP A 393 19.75 10.66 2.31
C ASP A 393 18.31 11.21 2.40
N TYR A 394 17.69 11.53 1.26
CA TYR A 394 16.46 12.30 1.20
C TYR A 394 15.29 11.46 0.69
N PHE A 395 14.50 10.95 1.62
CA PHE A 395 13.27 10.22 1.30
C PHE A 395 12.14 10.70 2.22
N LEU A 396 11.72 11.96 2.08
CA LEU A 396 10.40 12.39 2.55
C LEU A 396 9.29 11.91 1.59
N ASN A 397 9.43 10.72 0.99
CA ASN A 397 8.36 10.16 0.17
C ASN A 397 7.29 9.60 1.13
N LEU A 398 6.12 10.21 1.14
CA LEU A 398 5.01 9.79 1.99
C LEU A 398 4.33 8.59 1.34
N ALA A 399 4.49 7.41 1.95
CA ALA A 399 3.87 6.18 1.47
C ALA A 399 2.35 6.24 1.65
N THR A 400 1.62 5.89 0.60
CA THR A 400 0.16 5.70 0.68
C THR A 400 -0.25 4.28 0.27
N GLU A 401 0.68 3.50 -0.30
CA GLU A 401 0.45 2.16 -0.84
C GLU A 401 1.64 1.22 -0.61
N LYS A 402 1.39 -0.09 -0.47
CA LYS A 402 2.44 -1.10 -0.32
C LYS A 402 2.19 -2.39 -1.11
N GLY A 403 3.29 -3.03 -1.50
CA GLY A 403 3.33 -4.48 -1.73
C GLY A 403 3.23 -4.92 -3.19
N VAL A 404 3.21 -6.25 -3.35
CA VAL A 404 3.12 -6.93 -4.65
C VAL A 404 1.85 -6.57 -5.42
N GLY A 405 0.75 -6.31 -4.69
CA GLY A 405 -0.59 -5.99 -5.21
C GLY A 405 -0.67 -4.79 -6.16
N TYR A 406 0.25 -3.82 -6.05
CA TYR A 406 0.29 -2.65 -6.95
C TYR A 406 0.32 -3.02 -8.45
N LEU A 407 0.97 -4.14 -8.78
CA LEU A 407 1.11 -4.57 -10.17
C LEU A 407 -0.04 -5.47 -10.64
N TYR A 408 -0.91 -5.95 -9.76
CA TYR A 408 -1.87 -7.04 -10.00
C TYR A 408 -3.27 -6.58 -10.37
N GLY A 409 -3.41 -5.97 -11.54
CA GLY A 409 -4.77 -5.81 -12.10
C GLY A 409 -4.82 -5.28 -13.52
N SER A 410 -3.82 -4.52 -13.96
CA SER A 410 -3.84 -3.97 -15.31
C SER A 410 -2.45 -3.86 -15.95
N LEU A 411 -2.49 -4.00 -17.28
CA LEU A 411 -1.33 -4.04 -18.14
C LEU A 411 -0.74 -2.64 -18.40
N THR A 412 -1.36 -1.59 -17.86
CA THR A 412 -1.04 -0.18 -18.11
C THR A 412 -1.10 0.62 -16.83
N MET A 413 -0.10 1.48 -16.58
CA MET A 413 -0.23 2.58 -15.63
C MET A 413 -1.30 3.53 -16.19
N ASP A 414 -2.53 3.46 -15.69
CA ASP A 414 -3.65 4.28 -16.16
C ASP A 414 -4.26 5.06 -15.00
N TRP A 415 -3.94 6.35 -14.86
CA TRP A 415 -4.47 7.13 -13.73
C TRP A 415 -6.00 7.32 -13.75
N SER A 416 -6.68 6.95 -14.84
CA SER A 416 -8.13 7.08 -14.98
C SER A 416 -8.90 5.75 -14.84
N SER A 417 -8.24 4.60 -15.03
CA SER A 417 -8.88 3.28 -15.00
C SER A 417 -8.40 2.39 -13.86
N TYR A 418 -7.33 2.79 -13.17
CA TYR A 418 -6.60 1.93 -12.23
C TYR A 418 -6.86 2.26 -10.77
N TYR A 419 -7.52 3.39 -10.48
CA TYR A 419 -7.77 3.80 -9.11
C TYR A 419 -9.24 3.66 -8.74
N PHE A 420 -9.47 3.02 -7.58
CA PHE A 420 -10.65 3.30 -6.76
C PHE A 420 -10.79 4.82 -6.51
N ASP A 421 -9.66 5.56 -6.55
CA ASP A 421 -9.55 7.00 -6.33
C ASP A 421 -10.20 7.89 -7.39
N GLY A 422 -10.63 9.05 -6.93
CA GLY A 422 -11.33 10.05 -7.70
C GLY A 422 -12.84 9.93 -7.58
N PHE A 423 -13.53 10.69 -8.42
CA PHE A 423 -14.98 10.77 -8.39
C PHE A 423 -15.64 9.60 -9.09
N ARG A 424 -16.65 9.05 -8.41
CA ARG A 424 -17.70 8.19 -8.96
C ARG A 424 -18.98 9.00 -9.13
N TYR A 425 -19.72 8.71 -10.18
CA TYR A 425 -20.96 9.39 -10.50
C TYR A 425 -21.81 8.59 -11.47
N GLY A 426 -23.13 8.75 -11.35
CA GLY A 426 -24.11 8.34 -12.34
C GLY A 426 -24.47 9.48 -13.30
N TRP A 427 -25.11 9.13 -14.41
CA TRP A 427 -25.71 10.08 -15.35
C TRP A 427 -26.96 9.48 -15.99
N ASP A 428 -27.81 10.33 -16.56
CA ASP A 428 -28.98 9.89 -17.32
C ASP A 428 -28.65 9.80 -18.82
N GLY A 429 -29.21 8.80 -19.51
CA GLY A 429 -29.13 8.65 -20.96
C GLY A 429 -28.03 7.68 -21.41
N MET A 430 -27.99 7.42 -22.72
CA MET A 430 -27.12 6.38 -23.31
C MET A 430 -25.70 6.87 -23.59
N ASN A 431 -25.47 8.18 -23.64
CA ASN A 431 -24.16 8.74 -23.98
C ASN A 431 -23.37 9.00 -22.71
N ALA A 432 -22.12 8.52 -22.67
CA ALA A 432 -21.21 8.80 -21.57
C ALA A 432 -20.86 10.30 -21.52
N PRO A 433 -20.81 10.92 -20.33
CA PRO A 433 -20.36 12.30 -20.18
C PRO A 433 -18.87 12.41 -20.50
N ASN A 434 -18.47 13.55 -21.09
CA ASN A 434 -17.06 13.90 -21.25
C ASN A 434 -16.56 14.58 -19.97
N VAL A 435 -15.62 13.92 -19.31
CA VAL A 435 -15.16 14.20 -17.95
C VAL A 435 -13.64 14.18 -17.92
N GLU A 436 -13.06 15.04 -17.11
CA GLU A 436 -11.64 14.97 -16.77
C GLU A 436 -11.51 14.99 -15.25
N GLN A 437 -10.63 14.13 -14.73
CA GLN A 437 -10.28 14.08 -13.33
C GLN A 437 -8.78 14.32 -13.16
N LYS A 438 -8.40 14.93 -12.04
CA LYS A 438 -7.00 15.20 -11.72
C LYS A 438 -6.77 15.09 -10.22
N ILE A 439 -5.80 14.27 -9.83
CA ILE A 439 -5.29 14.24 -8.45
C ILE A 439 -4.16 15.26 -8.33
N ILE A 440 -4.18 16.04 -7.26
CA ILE A 440 -3.18 17.05 -6.93
C ILE A 440 -2.75 16.84 -5.48
N TYR A 441 -1.44 16.75 -5.28
CA TYR A 441 -0.80 16.76 -3.97
C TYR A 441 -0.26 18.16 -3.70
N ARG A 442 -0.49 18.68 -2.49
CA ARG A 442 0.14 19.91 -2.00
C ARG A 442 0.78 19.70 -0.65
N ILE A 443 1.93 20.32 -0.44
CA ILE A 443 2.64 20.33 0.83
C ILE A 443 2.49 21.71 1.47
N GLU A 444 1.96 21.72 2.68
CA GLU A 444 1.70 22.92 3.47
C GLU A 444 2.51 22.84 4.77
N ASP A 445 2.99 24.00 5.26
CA ASP A 445 3.67 24.15 6.55
C ASP A 445 5.01 23.37 6.74
N LEU A 446 5.61 22.84 5.67
CA LEU A 446 6.94 22.23 5.73
C LEU A 446 8.05 23.29 5.73
N ASP A 447 8.87 23.33 6.80
CA ASP A 447 10.02 24.22 6.88
C ASP A 447 11.17 23.74 5.98
N LEU A 448 11.34 24.38 4.82
CA LEU A 448 12.41 24.04 3.87
C LEU A 448 13.81 24.25 4.42
N LYS A 449 14.01 25.15 5.40
CA LYS A 449 15.33 25.34 6.03
C LYS A 449 15.72 24.12 6.87
N ASN A 450 14.75 23.27 7.19
CA ASN A 450 14.97 22.06 7.93
C ASN A 450 15.39 20.87 7.06
N ILE A 451 15.33 20.96 5.73
CA ILE A 451 15.79 19.88 4.85
C ILE A 451 17.26 20.13 4.51
N GLU A 452 18.18 19.34 5.09
CA GLU A 452 19.64 19.54 4.96
C GLU A 452 20.16 19.36 3.53
N THR A 453 19.40 18.69 2.66
CA THR A 453 19.83 18.25 1.32
C THR A 453 19.39 19.15 0.16
N LEU A 454 18.66 20.25 0.41
CA LEU A 454 18.23 21.20 -0.63
C LEU A 454 19.23 22.34 -0.89
N ASN A 455 20.37 22.38 -0.17
CA ASN A 455 21.43 23.38 -0.36
C ASN A 455 22.63 22.85 -1.17
#